data_AF-A0A4Y8ABF9-F1
#
_entry.id   AF-A0A4Y8ABF9-F1
#
_cell.length_a   1.000
_cell.length_b   1.000
_cell.length_c   1.000
_cell.angle_alpha   90.00
_cell.angle_beta   90.00
_cell.angle_gamma   90.00
#
_symmetry.space_group_name_H-M   'P 1'
#
loop_
_entity.id
_entity.type
_entity.pdbx_description
1 polymer ?
#
loop_
_entity_poly.entity_id
_entity_poly.type
_entity_poly.pdbx_seq_one_letter_code
_entity_poly.pdbx_strand_id
1 'polypeptide(L)' 'MKHEEVVAALKKIAEKGVAGDISKDDLQELKSYNLIDFVEPDSKSKKQTIILTKKGRVMLKSNLK' A
#
# COMPACT_ATOMS: atom_id res chain seq x y z
N MET A 1 8.99 1.21 9.63
CA MET A 1 7.79 1.96 10.09
C MET A 1 7.24 1.40 11.40
N LYS A 2 6.53 2.21 12.23
CA LYS A 2 5.75 1.67 13.37
C LYS A 2 4.47 0.99 12.88
N HIS A 3 3.92 0.07 13.67
CA HIS A 3 2.70 -0.68 13.32
C HIS A 3 1.52 0.23 12.95
N GLU A 4 1.31 1.31 13.70
CA GLU A 4 0.23 2.26 13.43
C GLU A 4 0.42 2.99 12.09
N GLU A 5 1.66 3.33 11.75
CA GLU A 5 2.01 3.97 10.48
C GLU A 5 1.80 3.02 9.31
N VAL A 6 2.12 1.73 9.49
CA VAL A 6 1.83 0.67 8.51
C VAL A 6 0.33 0.58 8.25
N VAL A 7 -0.49 0.49 9.30
CA VAL A 7 -1.96 0.42 9.15
C VAL A 7 -2.52 1.67 8.47
N ALA A 8 -2.05 2.86 8.83
CA ALA A 8 -2.45 4.12 8.21
C ALA A 8 -2.07 4.17 6.71
N ALA A 9 -0.88 3.69 6.36
CA ALA A 9 -0.42 3.60 4.98
C ALA A 9 -1.28 2.62 4.16
N LEU A 10 -1.56 1.43 4.71
CA LEU A 10 -2.45 0.45 4.07
C LEU A 10 -3.86 1.01 3.86
N LYS A 11 -4.39 1.78 4.81
CA LYS A 11 -5.69 2.45 4.69
C LYS A 11 -5.69 3.46 3.54
N LYS A 12 -4.68 4.34 3.47
CA LYS A 12 -4.56 5.32 2.37
C LYS A 12 -4.47 4.65 1.00
N ILE A 13 -3.73 3.55 0.89
CA ILE A 13 -3.60 2.78 -0.35
C ILE A 13 -4.95 2.14 -0.71
N ALA A 14 -5.70 1.62 0.26
CA ALA A 14 -7.04 1.07 0.03
C ALA A 14 -8.02 2.13 -0.49
N GLU A 15 -7.97 3.35 0.04
CA GLU A 15 -8.92 4.43 -0.28
C GLU A 15 -8.57 5.17 -1.56
N LYS A 16 -7.28 5.48 -1.79
CA LYS A 16 -6.85 6.33 -2.91
C LYS A 16 -6.31 5.52 -4.11
N GLY A 17 -5.88 4.27 -3.93
CA GLY A 17 -5.24 3.47 -4.99
C GLY A 17 -3.89 4.02 -5.50
N VAL A 18 -3.38 5.09 -4.89
CA VAL A 18 -2.12 5.76 -5.23
C VAL A 18 -1.38 6.17 -3.96
N ALA A 19 -0.06 6.08 -3.98
CA ALA A 19 0.79 6.42 -2.84
C ALA A 19 1.26 7.89 -2.83
N GLY A 20 0.39 8.82 -3.19
CA GLY A 20 0.77 10.24 -3.30
C GLY A 20 1.39 10.84 -2.03
N ASP A 21 1.09 10.27 -0.86
CA ASP A 21 1.54 10.74 0.46
C ASP A 21 2.46 9.73 1.19
N ILE A 22 2.98 8.70 0.52
CA ILE A 22 3.83 7.66 1.15
C ILE A 22 5.21 7.69 0.48
N SER A 23 6.28 7.72 1.29
CA SER A 23 7.65 7.74 0.79
C SER A 23 7.98 6.47 0.01
N LYS A 24 8.93 6.56 -0.93
CA LYS A 24 9.39 5.38 -1.69
C LYS A 24 9.97 4.29 -0.78
N ASP A 25 10.71 4.68 0.25
CA ASP A 25 11.26 3.75 1.25
C ASP A 25 10.15 3.02 2.02
N ASP A 26 9.13 3.75 2.46
CA ASP A 26 7.96 3.17 3.14
C ASP A 26 7.21 2.19 2.23
N LEU A 27 7.03 2.52 0.96
CA LEU A 27 6.42 1.60 -0.01
C LEU A 27 7.27 0.35 -0.23
N GLN A 28 8.59 0.50 -0.26
CA GLN A 28 9.51 -0.63 -0.40
C GLN A 28 9.48 -1.52 0.85
N GLU A 29 9.35 -0.94 2.04
CA GLU A 29 9.17 -1.66 3.30
C GLU A 29 7.82 -2.41 3.34
N LEU A 30 6.72 -1.76 2.95
CA LEU A 30 5.41 -2.41 2.86
C LEU A 30 5.40 -3.56 1.84
N LYS A 31 6.13 -3.41 0.73
CA LYS A 31 6.32 -4.48 -0.25
C LYS A 31 7.18 -5.62 0.31
N SER A 32 8.24 -5.33 1.08
CA SER A 32 9.10 -6.36 1.67
C SER A 32 8.32 -7.23 2.67
N TYR A 33 7.34 -6.66 3.38
CA TYR A 33 6.40 -7.41 4.23
C TYR A 33 5.28 -8.12 3.46
N ASN A 34 5.28 -8.01 2.13
CA ASN A 34 4.26 -8.56 1.22
C ASN A 34 2.84 -8.04 1.53
N LEU A 35 2.74 -6.75 1.92
CA LEU A 35 1.46 -6.10 2.25
C LEU A 35 0.87 -5.36 1.05
N ILE A 36 1.72 -4.86 0.16
CA ILE A 36 1.33 -4.14 -1.05
C ILE A 36 2.01 -4.74 -2.27
N ASP A 37 1.45 -4.46 -3.44
CA ASP A 37 2.05 -4.78 -4.73
C ASP A 37 2.02 -3.58 -5.67
N PHE A 38 2.98 -3.57 -6.60
CA PHE A 38 3.08 -2.56 -7.64
C PHE A 38 2.53 -3.10 -8.93
N VAL A 39 1.43 -2.51 -9.40
CA VAL A 39 0.86 -2.83 -10.71
C VAL A 39 1.52 -1.93 -11.73
N GLU A 40 2.03 -2.53 -12.81
CA GLU A 40 2.65 -1.79 -13.89
C GLU A 40 1.68 -0.75 -14.47
N PRO A 41 2.18 0.45 -14.80
CA PRO A 41 1.39 1.46 -15.46
C PRO A 41 0.88 0.93 -16.81
N ASP A 42 -0.44 0.97 -17.02
CA ASP A 42 -1.05 0.77 -18.33
C ASP A 42 -0.43 1.77 -19.32
N SER A 43 -0.18 1.40 -20.59
CA SER A 43 0.67 2.14 -21.54
C SER A 43 0.27 3.60 -21.78
N LYS A 44 -0.91 4.03 -21.30
CA LYS A 44 -1.40 5.41 -21.35
C LYS A 44 -1.10 6.26 -20.10
N SER A 45 -0.79 5.64 -18.95
CA SER A 45 -0.63 6.35 -17.68
C SER A 45 0.68 5.96 -17.01
N LYS A 46 1.69 6.85 -17.03
CA LYS A 46 2.99 6.67 -16.33
C LYS A 46 2.89 6.55 -14.79
N LYS A 47 1.68 6.45 -14.24
CA LYS A 47 1.43 6.35 -12.79
C LYS A 47 1.41 4.88 -12.40
N GLN A 48 2.38 4.51 -11.57
CA GLN A 48 2.45 3.20 -10.93
C GLN A 48 1.28 3.07 -9.96
N THR A 49 0.41 2.08 -10.18
CA THR A 49 -0.73 1.81 -9.30
C THR A 49 -0.27 0.89 -8.17
N ILE A 50 -0.75 1.16 -6.96
CA ILE A 50 -0.37 0.39 -5.78
C ILE A 50 -1.60 -0.28 -5.24
N ILE A 51 -1.53 -1.60 -5.07
CA ILE A 51 -2.65 -2.42 -4.62
C ILE A 51 -2.29 -3.14 -3.32
N LEU A 52 -3.32 -3.44 -2.52
CA LEU A 52 -3.15 -4.29 -1.34
C LEU A 52 -3.16 -5.77 -1.70
N THR A 53 -2.17 -6.50 -1.19
CA THR A 53 -2.15 -7.97 -1.26
C THR A 53 -3.24 -8.55 -0.35
N LYS A 54 -3.46 -9.87 -0.43
CA LYS A 54 -4.36 -10.57 0.49
C LYS A 54 -3.94 -10.36 1.96
N LYS A 55 -2.63 -10.37 2.24
CA LYS A 55 -2.08 -10.14 3.58
C LYS A 55 -2.31 -8.70 4.04
N GLY A 56 -2.04 -7.72 3.18
CA GLY A 56 -2.29 -6.30 3.49
C GLY A 56 -3.77 -6.02 3.79
N ARG A 57 -4.69 -6.61 3.02
CA ARG A 57 -6.14 -6.51 3.26
C ARG A 57 -6.56 -7.12 4.60
N VAL A 58 -6.05 -8.30 4.94
CA VAL A 58 -6.33 -8.95 6.23
C VAL A 58 -5.78 -8.11 7.39
N MET A 59 -4.54 -7.64 7.28
CA MET A 59 -3.92 -6.79 8.29
C MET A 59 -4.72 -5.52 8.52
N LEU A 60 -5.09 -4.82 7.44
CA LEU A 60 -5.93 -3.62 7.53
C LEU A 60 -7.28 -3.94 8.20
N LYS A 61 -7.97 -5.00 7.77
CA LYS A 61 -9.27 -5.39 8.34
C LYS A 61 -9.19 -5.75 9.82
N SER A 62 -8.12 -6.42 10.26
CA SER A 62 -7.93 -6.79 11.66
C SER A 62 -7.65 -5.60 12.57
N ASN A 63 -7.13 -4.50 12.04
CA ASN A 63 -6.80 -3.28 12.80
C ASN A 63 -7.83 -2.15 12.62
N LEU A 64 -8.89 -2.37 11.83
CA LEU A 64 -10.04 -1.47 11.67
C LEU A 64 -11.19 -1.78 12.65
N LYS A 65 -10.98 -2.70 13.60
CA LYS A 65 -11.95 -3.09 14.61
C LYS A 65 -11.91 -2.18 15.83
#